data_AF-A0A7S3UL02-F1
#
_entry.id   AF-A0A7S3UL02-F1
#
_cell.length_a   1.000
_cell.length_b   1.000
_cell.length_c   1.000
_cell.angle_alpha   90.00
_cell.angle_beta   90.00
_cell.angle_gamma   90.00
#
_symmetry.space_group_name_H-M   'P 1'
#
loop_
_entity.id
_entity.type
_entity.pdbx_description
1 polymer ?
#
loop_
_entity_poly.entity_id
_entity_poly.type
_entity_poly.pdbx_seq_one_letter_code
_entity_poly.pdbx_strand_id
1 'polypeptide(L)'
;DSATQWSNGAALNATLGKLEPNDVLVIPNKTYHIMGGIQASGLKSVVFQLEGTLSFSSDIKNWPTKDGTRVHECFFLENVENVTFTSSGKGTFEGNGAKWWGIPGVGYLERAENRPKLFEIADSREILVENLLFQLP
;
A
#
# COMPACT_ATOMS: atom_id res chain seq x y z
N ASP A 1 7.71 -12.32 10.39
CA ASP A 1 7.27 -11.80 11.71
C ASP A 1 6.93 -10.32 11.59
N SER A 2 6.21 -9.75 12.56
CA SER A 2 5.70 -8.36 12.49
C SER A 2 6.82 -7.30 12.55
N ALA A 3 7.96 -7.59 13.18
CA ALA A 3 9.08 -6.65 13.24
C ALA A 3 9.71 -6.44 11.85
N THR A 4 9.87 -7.53 11.10
CA THR A 4 10.33 -7.47 9.69
C THR A 4 9.36 -6.66 8.81
N GLN A 5 8.05 -6.83 9.00
CA GLN A 5 7.01 -6.11 8.24
C GLN A 5 7.06 -4.60 8.48
N TRP A 6 7.21 -4.20 9.75
CA TRP A 6 7.41 -2.80 10.13
C TRP A 6 8.70 -2.22 9.55
N SER A 7 9.80 -2.96 9.64
CA SER A 7 11.10 -2.55 9.09
C SER A 7 11.03 -2.30 7.57
N ASN A 8 10.43 -3.23 6.83
CA ASN A 8 10.27 -3.09 5.38
C ASN A 8 9.34 -1.92 5.01
N GLY A 9 8.24 -1.73 5.75
CA GLY A 9 7.33 -0.61 5.54
C GLY A 9 8.00 0.74 5.80
N ALA A 10 8.80 0.83 6.87
CA ALA A 10 9.59 2.03 7.17
C ALA A 10 10.64 2.31 6.07
N ALA A 11 11.31 1.29 5.56
CA ALA A 11 12.25 1.43 4.45
C ALA A 11 11.56 1.92 3.17
N LEU A 12 10.36 1.42 2.87
CA LEU A 12 9.58 1.88 1.73
C LEU A 12 9.16 3.34 1.91
N ASN A 13 8.57 3.73 3.04
CA ASN A 13 8.21 5.13 3.32
C ASN A 13 9.41 6.08 3.23
N ALA A 14 10.55 5.69 3.79
CA ALA A 14 11.78 6.48 3.70
C ALA A 14 12.31 6.60 2.26
N THR A 15 12.05 5.60 1.40
CA THR A 15 12.38 5.65 -0.03
C THR A 15 11.43 6.58 -0.76
N LEU A 16 10.12 6.47 -0.50
CA LEU A 16 9.10 7.34 -1.10
C LEU A 16 9.38 8.81 -0.81
N GLY A 17 9.75 9.16 0.42
CA GLY A 17 10.08 10.53 0.82
C GLY A 17 11.35 11.12 0.20
N LYS A 18 12.11 10.34 -0.58
CA LYS A 18 13.34 10.77 -1.26
C LYS A 18 13.20 10.82 -2.77
N LEU A 19 12.08 10.38 -3.33
CA LEU A 19 11.89 10.37 -4.78
C LEU A 19 11.81 11.79 -5.31
N GLU A 20 12.58 12.05 -6.35
CA GLU A 20 12.61 13.31 -7.09
C GLU A 20 11.89 13.16 -8.43
N PRO A 21 11.48 14.27 -9.07
CA PRO A 21 10.88 14.20 -10.38
C PRO A 21 11.75 13.48 -11.41
N ASN A 22 11.11 12.59 -12.18
CA ASN A 22 11.68 11.66 -13.17
C ASN A 22 12.35 10.40 -12.58
N ASP A 23 12.29 10.18 -11.27
CA ASP A 23 12.75 8.93 -10.68
C ASP A 23 11.85 7.75 -11.07
N VAL A 24 12.49 6.58 -11.16
CA VAL A 24 11.82 5.28 -11.28
C VAL A 24 12.13 4.46 -10.03
N LEU A 25 11.14 4.27 -9.17
CA LEU A 25 11.23 3.32 -8.06
C LEU A 25 10.92 1.92 -8.57
N VAL A 26 11.95 1.08 -8.63
CA VAL A 26 11.79 -0.34 -8.98
C VAL A 26 11.68 -1.18 -7.71
N ILE A 27 10.57 -1.91 -7.58
CA ILE A 27 10.41 -2.97 -6.58
C ILE A 27 10.68 -4.31 -7.31
N PRO A 28 11.78 -5.00 -7.02
CA PRO A 28 12.18 -6.20 -7.76
C PRO A 28 11.16 -7.33 -7.68
N ASN A 29 11.27 -8.30 -8.60
CA ASN A 29 10.45 -9.52 -8.65
C ASN A 29 10.74 -10.45 -7.46
N LYS A 30 10.26 -10.04 -6.29
CA LYS A 30 10.30 -10.72 -4.99
C LYS A 30 9.06 -10.36 -4.19
N THR A 31 8.74 -11.18 -3.20
CA THR A 31 7.71 -10.84 -2.22
C THR A 31 8.32 -10.09 -1.06
N TYR A 32 7.86 -8.87 -0.82
CA TYR A 32 8.17 -8.07 0.35
C TYR A 32 6.97 -8.07 1.28
N HIS A 33 7.15 -8.63 2.48
CA HIS A 33 6.13 -8.57 3.52
C HIS A 33 6.24 -7.23 4.25
N ILE A 34 5.16 -6.46 4.25
CA ILE A 34 5.16 -5.08 4.78
C ILE A 34 3.97 -4.86 5.72
N MET A 35 4.15 -3.95 6.67
CA MET A 35 3.03 -3.43 7.45
C MET A 35 2.25 -2.40 6.61
N GLY A 36 0.97 -2.16 6.94
CA GLY A 36 0.21 -1.05 6.38
C GLY A 36 0.81 0.31 6.77
N GLY A 37 0.12 1.40 6.38
CA GLY A 37 0.61 2.75 6.64
C GLY A 37 1.76 3.15 5.71
N ILE A 38 1.77 2.63 4.48
CA ILE A 38 2.64 3.16 3.45
C ILE A 38 2.04 4.47 2.94
N GLN A 39 2.78 5.57 3.06
CA GLN A 39 2.26 6.92 2.81
C GLN A 39 3.29 7.76 2.06
N ALA A 40 2.84 8.48 1.04
CA ALA A 40 3.62 9.54 0.43
C ALA A 40 2.73 10.69 -0.03
N SER A 41 3.31 11.88 -0.11
CA SER A 41 2.60 13.08 -0.53
C SER A 41 3.48 13.98 -1.36
N GLY A 42 2.90 14.74 -2.30
CA GLY A 42 3.64 15.76 -3.04
C GLY A 42 4.60 15.23 -4.12
N LEU A 43 4.52 13.93 -4.45
CA LEU A 43 5.33 13.33 -5.51
C LEU A 43 4.91 13.86 -6.88
N LYS A 44 5.90 14.10 -7.75
CA LYS A 44 5.67 14.63 -9.10
C LYS A 44 6.50 13.89 -10.13
N SER A 45 5.90 13.47 -11.25
CA SER A 45 6.64 12.86 -12.37
C SER A 45 7.46 11.63 -11.98
N VAL A 46 6.90 10.75 -11.13
CA VAL A 46 7.58 9.55 -10.63
C VAL A 46 6.94 8.29 -11.23
N VAL A 47 7.76 7.27 -11.51
CA VAL A 47 7.27 5.95 -11.91
C VAL A 47 7.52 4.92 -10.81
N PHE A 48 6.47 4.23 -10.40
CA PHE A 48 6.49 3.06 -9.55
C PHE A 48 6.42 1.80 -10.41
N GLN A 49 7.53 1.10 -10.50
CA GLN A 49 7.64 -0.13 -11.26
C GLN A 49 7.70 -1.33 -10.30
N LEU A 50 6.56 -2.00 -10.11
CA LEU A 50 6.42 -3.16 -9.24
C LEU A 50 6.55 -4.44 -10.06
N GLU A 51 7.66 -5.16 -9.90
CA GLU A 51 7.89 -6.43 -10.60
C GLU A 51 7.55 -7.66 -9.75
N GLY A 52 7.41 -7.47 -8.43
CA GLY A 52 7.11 -8.52 -7.47
C GLY A 52 5.79 -8.31 -6.73
N THR A 53 5.79 -8.64 -5.44
CA THR A 53 4.61 -8.56 -4.59
C THR A 53 4.88 -7.72 -3.35
N LEU A 54 4.07 -6.71 -3.11
CA LEU A 54 3.93 -6.07 -1.81
C LEU A 54 2.81 -6.79 -1.05
N SER A 55 3.19 -7.61 -0.05
CA SER A 55 2.25 -8.40 0.73
C SER A 55 2.03 -7.76 2.09
N PHE A 56 0.86 -7.16 2.27
CA PHE A 56 0.48 -6.45 3.49
C PHE A 56 0.15 -7.41 4.63
N SER A 57 0.47 -7.01 5.85
CA SER A 57 0.24 -7.85 7.01
C SER A 57 -1.24 -8.14 7.26
N SER A 58 -1.52 -9.34 7.78
CA SER A 58 -2.85 -9.67 8.33
C SER A 58 -2.90 -9.49 9.86
N ASP A 59 -1.84 -8.91 10.44
CA ASP A 59 -1.73 -8.67 11.88
C ASP A 59 -2.48 -7.39 12.29
N ILE A 60 -3.79 -7.55 12.49
CA ILE A 60 -4.70 -6.48 12.91
C ILE A 60 -4.26 -5.81 14.21
N LYS A 61 -3.67 -6.57 15.16
CA LYS A 61 -3.31 -6.05 16.49
C LYS A 61 -2.18 -5.04 16.41
N ASN A 62 -1.23 -5.29 15.51
CA ASN A 62 -0.07 -4.43 15.29
C ASN A 62 -0.27 -3.48 14.10
N TRP A 63 -1.48 -3.38 13.55
CA TRP A 63 -1.73 -2.52 12.41
C TRP A 63 -1.67 -1.04 12.82
N PRO A 64 -1.02 -0.16 12.01
CA PRO A 64 -0.94 1.26 12.32
C PRO A 64 -2.32 1.89 12.42
N THR A 65 -2.51 2.74 13.43
CA THR A 65 -3.74 3.51 13.61
C THR A 65 -3.41 5.00 13.78
N LYS A 66 -4.28 5.83 13.22
CA LYS A 66 -4.37 7.24 13.53
C LYS A 66 -5.15 7.39 14.84
N ASP A 67 -4.56 8.10 15.79
CA ASP A 67 -5.14 8.41 17.10
C ASP A 67 -5.62 7.17 17.89
N GLY A 68 -5.02 6.00 17.64
CA GLY A 68 -5.35 4.74 18.30
C GLY A 68 -6.67 4.10 17.85
N THR A 69 -7.40 4.68 16.91
CA THR A 69 -8.78 4.29 16.59
C THR A 69 -9.01 3.97 15.12
N ARG A 70 -8.53 4.81 14.21
CA ARG A 70 -8.73 4.63 12.77
C ARG A 70 -7.52 3.95 12.14
N VAL A 71 -7.72 2.83 11.46
CA VAL A 71 -6.60 2.14 10.78
C VAL A 71 -6.04 3.00 9.65
N HIS A 72 -4.72 2.96 9.46
CA HIS A 72 -4.13 3.49 8.23
C HIS A 72 -4.40 2.56 7.06
N GLU A 73 -4.51 3.12 5.86
CA GLU A 73 -4.61 2.35 4.62
C GLU A 73 -3.34 1.51 4.39
N CYS A 74 -3.43 0.51 3.53
CA CYS A 74 -2.26 -0.27 3.13
C CYS A 74 -1.24 0.63 2.41
N PHE A 75 -1.69 1.29 1.33
CA PHE A 75 -0.89 2.21 0.52
C PHE A 75 -1.71 3.46 0.19
N PHE A 76 -1.25 4.61 0.67
CA PHE A 76 -1.94 5.89 0.53
C PHE A 76 -1.04 6.95 -0.10
N LEU A 77 -1.57 7.67 -1.09
CA LEU A 77 -0.93 8.81 -1.72
C LEU A 77 -1.85 10.01 -1.68
N GLU A 78 -1.28 11.19 -1.46
CA GLU A 78 -2.03 12.44 -1.44
C GLU A 78 -1.29 13.53 -2.21
N ASN A 79 -2.02 14.37 -2.94
CA ASN A 79 -1.43 15.53 -3.63
C ASN A 79 -0.26 15.14 -4.54
N VAL A 80 -0.44 14.08 -5.34
CA VAL A 80 0.55 13.63 -6.32
C VAL A 80 0.15 14.02 -7.75
N GLU A 81 1.13 14.20 -8.62
CA GLU A 81 0.94 14.73 -9.98
C GLU A 81 1.81 13.98 -10.99
N ASN A 82 1.24 13.55 -12.11
CA ASN A 82 1.97 12.84 -13.17
C ASN A 82 2.72 11.60 -12.63
N VAL A 83 2.00 10.70 -11.96
CA VAL A 83 2.59 9.50 -11.35
C VAL A 83 2.06 8.25 -12.03
N THR A 84 2.97 7.34 -12.37
CA THR A 84 2.63 6.05 -13.00
C THR A 84 2.92 4.89 -12.06
N PHE A 85 1.96 3.99 -11.91
CA PHE A 85 2.09 2.68 -11.28
C PHE A 85 2.00 1.61 -12.36
N THR A 86 3.07 0.83 -12.54
CA THR A 86 3.15 -0.15 -13.62
C THR A 86 3.99 -1.37 -13.23
N SER A 87 4.01 -2.34 -14.13
CA SER A 87 4.82 -3.56 -14.06
C SER A 87 5.18 -4.00 -15.47
N SER A 88 6.36 -4.58 -15.65
CA SER A 88 6.69 -5.31 -16.88
C SER A 88 6.07 -6.71 -16.92
N GLY A 89 5.57 -7.19 -15.78
CA GLY A 89 4.91 -8.49 -15.61
C GLY A 89 3.57 -8.36 -14.89
N LYS A 90 3.52 -8.88 -13.66
CA LYS A 90 2.31 -8.90 -12.83
C LYS A 90 2.61 -8.44 -11.41
N GLY A 91 3.02 -7.18 -11.29
CA GLY A 91 3.22 -6.52 -10.02
C GLY A 91 1.96 -6.64 -9.16
N THR A 92 2.10 -7.10 -7.93
CA THR A 92 0.94 -7.46 -7.09
C THR A 92 0.93 -6.69 -5.77
N PHE A 93 -0.17 -5.98 -5.52
CA PHE A 93 -0.55 -5.54 -4.18
C PHE A 93 -1.41 -6.63 -3.56
N GLU A 94 -0.89 -7.32 -2.54
CA GLU A 94 -1.57 -8.43 -1.86
C GLU A 94 -2.01 -7.97 -0.47
N GLY A 95 -3.31 -7.73 -0.30
CA GLY A 95 -3.88 -7.16 0.93
C GLY A 95 -4.01 -8.15 2.07
N ASN A 96 -4.02 -9.47 1.80
CA ASN A 96 -4.35 -10.51 2.78
C ASN A 96 -5.65 -10.21 3.56
N GLY A 97 -6.65 -9.64 2.87
CA GLY A 97 -7.89 -9.10 3.45
C GLY A 97 -8.79 -10.11 4.15
N ALA A 98 -8.59 -11.41 3.98
CA ALA A 98 -9.43 -12.45 4.59
C ALA A 98 -9.60 -12.31 6.12
N LYS A 99 -8.54 -11.91 6.84
CA LYS A 99 -8.65 -11.64 8.28
C LYS A 99 -9.37 -10.32 8.59
N TRP A 100 -9.26 -9.34 7.71
CA TRP A 100 -9.89 -8.02 7.82
C TRP A 100 -11.39 -8.07 7.56
N TRP A 101 -11.84 -8.91 6.62
CA TRP A 101 -13.25 -9.13 6.33
C TRP A 101 -13.96 -9.98 7.40
N GLY A 102 -13.21 -10.79 8.15
CA GLY A 102 -13.75 -11.69 9.18
C GLY A 102 -14.61 -12.82 8.57
N ILE A 103 -15.48 -13.42 9.40
CA ILE A 103 -16.48 -14.38 8.89
C ILE A 103 -17.47 -13.62 8.00
N PRO A 104 -17.78 -14.12 6.78
CA PRO A 104 -18.74 -13.48 5.89
C PRO A 104 -20.05 -13.11 6.61
N GLY A 105 -20.47 -11.85 6.50
CA GLY A 105 -21.69 -11.31 7.14
C GLY A 105 -21.52 -10.84 8.59
N VAL A 106 -20.61 -11.41 9.38
CA VAL A 106 -20.40 -11.05 10.79
C VAL A 106 -19.28 -10.02 10.96
N GLY A 107 -18.14 -10.20 10.28
CA GLY A 107 -17.01 -9.28 10.39
C GLY A 107 -17.32 -7.87 9.88
N TYR A 108 -18.25 -7.73 8.95
CA TYR A 108 -18.77 -6.45 8.47
C TYR A 108 -19.52 -5.65 9.56
N LEU A 109 -20.24 -6.34 10.44
CA LEU A 109 -21.01 -5.72 11.52
C LEU A 109 -20.11 -5.30 12.69
N GLU A 110 -19.03 -6.04 12.94
CA GLU A 110 -18.11 -5.75 14.05
C GLU A 110 -17.09 -4.65 13.74
N ARG A 111 -16.61 -4.58 12.49
CA ARG A 111 -15.49 -3.69 12.10
C ARG A 111 -15.91 -2.50 11.25
N ALA A 112 -17.15 -2.50 10.76
CA ALA A 112 -17.74 -1.44 9.94
C ALA A 112 -16.78 -0.96 8.83
N GLU A 113 -16.66 0.35 8.63
CA GLU A 113 -15.77 0.96 7.63
C GLU A 113 -14.33 1.13 8.12
N ASN A 114 -13.97 0.67 9.34
CA ASN A 114 -12.60 0.79 9.87
C ASN A 114 -11.70 -0.35 9.38
N ARG A 115 -11.64 -0.52 8.05
CA ARG A 115 -10.82 -1.51 7.36
C ARG A 115 -9.91 -0.78 6.37
N PRO A 116 -8.63 -1.14 6.31
CA PRO A 116 -7.71 -0.48 5.40
C PRO A 116 -8.09 -0.80 3.96
N LYS A 117 -8.19 0.23 3.12
CA LYS A 117 -8.17 0.12 1.67
C LYS A 117 -6.76 -0.32 1.25
N LEU A 118 -6.71 -1.21 0.25
CA LEU A 118 -5.45 -1.71 -0.28
C LEU A 118 -4.62 -0.61 -0.97
N PHE A 119 -5.29 0.28 -1.69
CA PHE A 119 -4.65 1.32 -2.49
C PHE A 119 -5.57 2.53 -2.59
N GLU A 120 -5.11 3.68 -2.13
CA GLU A 120 -5.86 4.93 -2.15
C GLU A 120 -4.99 6.09 -2.65
N ILE A 121 -5.58 6.90 -3.53
CA ILE A 121 -4.99 8.14 -4.03
C ILE A 121 -6.01 9.25 -3.84
N ALA A 122 -5.62 10.32 -3.14
CA ALA A 122 -6.43 11.48 -2.85
C ALA A 122 -5.83 12.77 -3.44
N ASP A 123 -6.67 13.74 -3.79
CA ASP A 123 -6.29 15.10 -4.19
C ASP A 123 -5.19 15.16 -5.27
N SER A 124 -5.25 14.26 -6.24
CA SER A 124 -4.17 14.02 -7.21
C SER A 124 -4.65 14.16 -8.65
N ARG A 125 -3.73 14.37 -9.59
CA ARG A 125 -4.01 14.45 -11.03
C ARG A 125 -2.99 13.73 -11.88
N GLU A 126 -3.38 13.37 -13.10
CA GLU A 126 -2.49 12.72 -14.08
C GLU A 126 -1.88 11.43 -13.54
N ILE A 127 -2.76 10.51 -13.14
CA ILE A 127 -2.35 9.22 -12.57
C ILE A 127 -2.59 8.12 -13.58
N LEU A 128 -1.57 7.30 -13.82
CA LEU A 128 -1.67 6.07 -14.58
C LEU A 128 -1.48 4.88 -13.65
N VAL A 129 -2.42 3.93 -13.66
CA VAL A 129 -2.29 2.64 -12.98
C VAL A 129 -2.57 1.56 -14.01
N GLU A 130 -1.58 0.76 -14.33
CA GLU A 130 -1.67 -0.28 -15.37
C GLU A 130 -0.83 -1.50 -15.02
N ASN A 131 -1.10 -2.65 -15.64
CA ASN A 131 -0.30 -3.88 -15.51
C ASN A 131 -0.08 -4.39 -14.06
N LEU A 132 -0.98 -4.01 -13.14
CA LEU A 132 -0.93 -4.41 -11.74
C LEU A 132 -2.10 -5.33 -11.37
N LEU A 133 -1.84 -6.22 -10.42
CA LEU A 133 -2.86 -7.03 -9.77
C LEU A 133 -3.11 -6.50 -8.34
N PHE A 134 -4.38 -6.25 -8.03
CA PHE A 134 -4.86 -6.02 -6.67
C PHE A 134 -5.52 -7.31 -6.18
N GLN A 135 -4.88 -7.98 -5.22
CA GLN A 135 -5.28 -9.30 -4.73
C GLN A 135 -5.71 -9.23 -3.27
N LEU A 136 -6.82 -9.90 -2.96
CA LEU A 136 -7.43 -9.97 -1.62
C LEU A 136 -7.44 -8.61 -0.88
N PRO A 137 -8.07 -7.56 -1.48
CA PRO A 137 -7.99 -6.18 -0.99
C PRO A 137 -8.68 -5.90 0.35
#